data_AF-A0A0Q5AVK9-F1
#
_entry.id   AF-A0A0Q5AVK9-F1
#
_cell.length_a   1.000
_cell.length_b   1.000
_cell.length_c   1.000
_cell.angle_alpha   90.00
_cell.angle_beta   90.00
_cell.angle_gamma   90.00
#
_symmetry.space_group_name_H-M   'P 1'
#
loop_
_entity.id
_entity.type
_entity.pdbx_description
1 polymer ?
#
loop_
_entity_poly.entity_id
_entity_poly.type
_entity_poly.pdbx_seq_one_letter_code
_entity_poly.pdbx_strand_id
1 'polypeptide(L)'
;MLAVATAALVTERFLDPHFTPARLAQELRVPVLTLRVRFRRSYGFSIDEHLARCRTELAAVLMASTPHRLGALEEIARASGYRGVVPLDRDFRRWRGTPALAAWFRMGSSRGTAPAPPAGAEPDAEGRPAVPIRGLETPLHG
;
A
#
# COMPACT_ATOMS: atom_id res chain seq x y z
N MET A 1 -8.09 -19.25 23.87
CA MET A 1 -9.31 -18.75 23.20
C MET A 1 -9.44 -17.23 23.23
N LEU A 2 -9.48 -16.54 24.38
CA LEU A 2 -9.71 -15.07 24.43
C LEU A 2 -8.75 -14.23 23.56
N ALA A 3 -7.45 -14.52 23.58
CA ALA A 3 -6.47 -13.78 22.79
C ALA A 3 -6.70 -13.94 21.28
N VAL A 4 -7.01 -15.15 20.82
CA VAL A 4 -7.32 -15.45 19.42
C VAL A 4 -8.59 -14.72 18.96
N ALA A 5 -9.66 -14.77 19.76
CA ALA A 5 -10.88 -14.02 19.47
C ALA A 5 -10.63 -12.51 19.42
N THR A 6 -9.76 -11.99 20.29
CA THR A 6 -9.35 -10.58 20.28
C THR A 6 -8.63 -10.21 18.98
N ALA A 7 -7.68 -11.04 18.52
CA ALA A 7 -6.96 -10.80 17.27
C ALA A 7 -7.90 -10.83 16.04
N ALA A 8 -8.81 -11.82 16.01
CA ALA A 8 -9.83 -11.92 14.96
C ALA A 8 -10.70 -10.66 14.90
N LEU A 9 -11.25 -10.22 16.04
CA LEU A 9 -12.09 -9.03 16.11
C LEU A 9 -11.35 -7.74 15.74
N VAL A 10 -10.06 -7.61 16.07
CA VAL A 10 -9.23 -6.49 15.58
C VAL A 10 -9.14 -6.52 14.06
N THR A 11 -8.86 -7.69 13.47
CA THR A 11 -8.70 -7.85 12.02
C THR A 11 -10.01 -7.62 11.27
N GLU A 12 -11.15 -7.98 11.85
CA GLU A 12 -12.46 -7.78 11.23
C GLU A 12 -12.95 -6.33 11.33
N ARG A 13 -12.56 -5.61 12.38
CA ARG A 13 -13.16 -4.30 12.73
C ARG A 13 -12.18 -3.15 12.81
N PHE A 14 -10.93 -3.30 12.37
CA PHE A 14 -9.95 -2.21 12.42
C PHE A 14 -10.39 -0.96 11.64
N LEU A 15 -11.27 -1.11 10.66
CA LEU A 15 -11.84 0.00 9.89
C LEU A 15 -12.80 0.88 10.71
N ASP A 16 -13.35 0.41 11.84
CA ASP A 16 -14.21 1.23 12.69
C ASP A 16 -13.37 2.28 13.45
N PRO A 17 -13.56 3.60 13.20
CA PRO A 17 -12.79 4.66 13.86
C PRO A 17 -13.12 4.81 15.36
N HIS A 18 -14.12 4.10 15.87
CA HIS A 18 -14.47 4.03 17.29
C HIS A 18 -14.00 2.73 17.95
N PHE A 19 -13.38 1.83 17.19
CA PHE A 19 -12.78 0.62 17.73
C PHE A 19 -11.65 0.98 18.70
N THR A 20 -11.78 0.49 19.94
CA THR A 20 -10.77 0.65 20.99
C THR A 20 -10.68 -0.62 21.83
N PRO A 21 -9.51 -0.93 22.43
CA PRO A 21 -9.39 -2.07 23.33
C PRO A 21 -10.35 -2.01 24.53
N ALA A 22 -10.70 -0.81 24.99
CA ALA A 22 -11.65 -0.62 26.08
C ALA A 22 -13.07 -1.03 25.67
N ARG A 23 -13.53 -0.60 24.48
CA ARG A 23 -14.84 -0.99 23.94
C ARG A 23 -14.90 -2.49 23.66
N LEU A 24 -13.83 -3.06 23.09
CA LEU A 24 -13.73 -4.51 22.89
C LEU A 24 -13.82 -5.29 24.21
N ALA A 25 -13.14 -4.81 25.25
CA ALA A 25 -13.18 -5.43 26.57
C ALA A 25 -14.59 -5.41 27.18
N GLN A 26 -15.33 -4.29 27.00
CA GLN A 26 -16.73 -4.18 27.40
C GLN A 26 -17.62 -5.19 26.66
N GLU A 27 -17.48 -5.28 25.33
CA GLU A 27 -18.24 -6.21 24.49
C GLU A 27 -17.98 -7.68 24.89
N LEU A 28 -16.72 -8.03 25.17
CA LEU A 28 -16.31 -9.36 25.62
C LEU A 28 -16.62 -9.62 27.10
N ARG A 29 -17.12 -8.62 27.85
CA ARG A 29 -17.38 -8.68 29.30
C ARG A 29 -16.16 -9.13 30.12
N VAL A 30 -14.97 -8.62 29.77
CA VAL A 30 -13.71 -8.90 30.47
C VAL A 30 -13.04 -7.59 30.88
N PRO A 31 -12.36 -7.50 32.03
CA PRO A 31 -11.58 -6.32 32.37
C PRO A 31 -10.51 -6.01 31.30
N VAL A 32 -10.39 -4.75 30.90
CA VAL A 32 -9.46 -4.33 29.83
C VAL A 32 -8.01 -4.69 30.11
N LEU A 33 -7.59 -4.65 31.39
CA LEU A 33 -6.24 -5.02 31.79
C LEU A 33 -5.99 -6.52 31.58
N THR A 34 -6.96 -7.38 31.93
CA THR A 34 -6.91 -8.82 31.69
C THR A 34 -6.83 -9.13 30.21
N LEU A 35 -7.64 -8.43 29.38
CA LEU A 35 -7.60 -8.56 27.93
C LEU A 35 -6.20 -8.23 27.37
N ARG A 36 -5.66 -7.07 27.76
CA ARG A 36 -4.32 -6.60 27.34
C ARG A 36 -3.20 -7.55 27.76
N VAL A 37 -3.20 -7.99 29.01
CA VAL A 37 -2.16 -8.90 29.54
C VAL A 37 -2.20 -10.24 28.83
N ARG A 38 -3.39 -10.85 28.68
CA ARG A 38 -3.54 -12.15 28.01
C ARG A 38 -3.17 -12.07 26.53
N PHE A 39 -3.58 -11.01 25.85
CA PHE A 39 -3.20 -10.78 24.46
C PHE A 39 -1.69 -10.66 24.31
N ARG A 40 -1.05 -9.77 25.08
CA ARG A 40 0.41 -9.56 25.02
C ARG A 40 1.19 -10.83 25.35
N ARG A 41 0.76 -11.62 26.34
CA ARG A 41 1.41 -12.91 26.66
C ARG A 41 1.31 -13.92 25.52
N SER A 42 0.25 -13.88 24.72
CA SER A 42 0.03 -14.84 23.64
C SER A 42 0.73 -14.44 22.34
N TYR A 43 0.80 -13.14 22.05
CA TYR A 43 1.27 -12.61 20.76
C TYR A 43 2.59 -11.84 20.82
N GLY A 44 3.07 -11.47 22.01
CA GLY A 44 4.29 -10.68 22.18
C GLY A 44 4.13 -9.17 21.95
N PHE A 45 3.00 -8.72 21.38
CA PHE A 45 2.69 -7.30 21.12
C PHE A 45 1.38 -6.85 21.75
N SER A 46 1.11 -5.55 21.75
CA SER A 46 -0.12 -4.98 22.33
C SER A 46 -1.30 -4.99 21.34
N ILE A 47 -2.53 -4.95 21.87
CA ILE A 47 -3.74 -4.82 21.03
C ILE A 47 -3.70 -3.52 20.22
N ASP A 48 -3.27 -2.42 20.85
CA ASP A 48 -3.12 -1.12 20.20
C ASP A 48 -2.10 -1.18 19.04
N GLU A 49 -1.02 -1.94 19.21
CA GLU A 49 -0.03 -2.19 18.16
C GLU A 49 -0.59 -3.06 17.03
N HIS A 50 -1.37 -4.10 17.35
CA HIS A 50 -2.03 -4.91 16.32
C HIS A 50 -2.98 -4.08 15.46
N LEU A 51 -3.82 -3.27 16.12
CA LEU A 51 -4.74 -2.35 15.46
C LEU A 51 -3.99 -1.36 14.56
N ALA A 52 -2.93 -0.75 15.08
CA ALA A 52 -2.10 0.17 14.30
C ALA A 52 -1.42 -0.52 13.12
N ARG A 53 -0.98 -1.78 13.27
CA ARG A 53 -0.37 -2.55 12.18
C ARG A 53 -1.37 -2.78 11.05
N CYS A 54 -2.57 -3.29 11.35
CA CYS A 54 -3.63 -3.49 10.35
C CYS A 54 -3.97 -2.18 9.61
N ARG A 55 -4.17 -1.08 10.35
CA ARG A 55 -4.51 0.22 9.76
C ARG A 55 -3.39 0.80 8.90
N THR A 56 -2.15 0.78 9.40
CA THR A 56 -1.00 1.32 8.65
C THR A 56 -0.65 0.45 7.43
N GLU A 57 -0.87 -0.86 7.48
CA GLU A 57 -0.74 -1.74 6.32
C GLU A 57 -1.74 -1.38 5.22
N LEU A 58 -3.02 -1.24 5.56
CA LEU A 58 -4.01 -0.80 4.57
C LEU A 58 -3.72 0.62 4.06
N ALA A 59 -3.35 1.55 4.95
CA ALA A 59 -2.96 2.90 4.55
C ALA A 59 -1.79 2.89 3.56
N ALA A 60 -0.78 2.04 3.77
CA ALA A 60 0.34 1.91 2.84
C ALA A 60 -0.10 1.38 1.46
N VAL A 61 -1.03 0.42 1.42
CA VAL A 61 -1.62 -0.06 0.16
C VAL A 61 -2.37 1.06 -0.56
N LEU A 62 -3.19 1.82 0.16
CA LEU A 62 -3.93 2.96 -0.40
C LEU A 62 -3.00 4.10 -0.85
N MET A 63 -1.96 4.40 -0.08
CA MET A 63 -0.92 5.36 -0.45
C MET A 63 -0.24 4.98 -1.75
N ALA A 64 -0.02 3.67 -1.99
CA ALA A 64 0.52 3.22 -3.26
C ALA A 64 -0.46 3.58 -4.38
N SER A 65 -1.72 3.15 -4.32
CA SER A 65 -2.67 3.30 -5.42
C SER A 65 -3.22 4.72 -5.63
N THR A 66 -3.08 5.63 -4.67
CA THR A 66 -3.73 6.95 -4.69
C THR A 66 -2.81 8.03 -5.25
N PRO A 67 -3.22 8.74 -6.34
CA PRO A 67 -2.46 9.87 -6.88
C PRO A 67 -2.27 10.98 -5.84
N HIS A 68 -1.11 11.65 -5.89
CA HIS A 68 -0.82 12.79 -5.01
C HIS A 68 -1.73 13.97 -5.35
N ARG A 69 -2.62 14.31 -4.41
CA ARG A 69 -3.47 15.50 -4.48
C ARG A 69 -3.81 16.00 -3.09
N LEU A 70 -4.23 17.26 -3.00
CA LEU A 70 -4.74 17.84 -1.75
C LEU A 70 -5.92 17.00 -1.24
N GLY A 71 -5.96 16.77 0.08
CA GLY A 71 -7.02 16.01 0.73
C GLY A 71 -6.90 14.49 0.65
N ALA A 72 -6.15 13.93 -0.31
CA ALA A 72 -6.09 12.47 -0.47
C ALA A 72 -5.46 11.75 0.73
N LEU A 73 -4.54 12.38 1.48
CA LEU A 73 -4.03 11.79 2.72
C LEU A 73 -5.09 11.69 3.82
N GLU A 74 -6.01 12.66 3.92
CA GLU A 74 -7.14 12.61 4.85
C GLU A 74 -8.12 11.50 4.41
N GLU A 75 -8.39 11.36 3.12
CA GLU A 75 -9.21 10.27 2.59
C GLU A 75 -8.59 8.90 2.87
N ILE A 76 -7.27 8.74 2.65
CA ILE A 76 -6.52 7.53 3.00
C ILE A 76 -6.64 7.24 4.50
N ALA A 77 -6.50 8.25 5.35
CA ALA A 77 -6.63 8.07 6.80
C ALA A 77 -8.02 7.55 7.17
N ARG A 78 -9.09 8.14 6.62
CA ARG A 78 -10.47 7.68 6.86
C ARG A 78 -10.72 6.28 6.33
N ALA A 79 -10.29 5.99 5.10
CA ALA A 79 -10.45 4.69 4.48
C ALA A 79 -9.65 3.58 5.17
N SER A 80 -8.59 3.93 5.91
CA SER A 80 -7.81 3.00 6.72
C SER A 80 -8.25 2.91 8.18
N GLY A 81 -9.40 3.50 8.55
CA GLY A 81 -9.99 3.39 9.88
C GLY A 81 -9.50 4.42 10.90
N TYR A 82 -8.74 5.44 10.47
CA TYR A 82 -8.39 6.57 11.32
C TYR A 82 -9.47 7.66 11.29
N ARG A 83 -9.46 8.51 12.32
CA ARG A 83 -10.30 9.72 12.37
C ARG A 83 -9.72 10.92 11.63
N GLY A 84 -8.60 10.75 10.95
CA GLY A 84 -7.91 11.80 10.17
C GLY A 84 -6.40 11.61 10.16
N VAL A 85 -5.69 12.56 9.54
CA VAL A 85 -4.23 12.45 9.32
C VAL A 85 -3.42 12.40 10.62
N VAL A 86 -3.79 13.11 11.68
CA VAL A 86 -2.97 13.19 12.91
C VAL A 86 -2.78 11.82 13.59
N PRO A 87 -3.84 11.03 13.86
CA PRO A 87 -3.69 9.65 14.35
C PRO A 87 -2.90 8.74 13.41
N LEU A 88 -3.09 8.88 12.09
CA LEU A 88 -2.35 8.13 11.08
C LEU A 88 -0.85 8.45 11.15
N ASP A 89 -0.48 9.74 11.17
CA ASP A 89 0.91 10.19 11.22
C ASP A 89 1.62 9.74 12.50
N ARG A 90 0.93 9.80 13.64
CA ARG A 90 1.44 9.28 14.93
C ARG A 90 1.81 7.81 14.84
N ASP A 91 0.93 6.98 14.28
CA ASP A 91 1.16 5.55 14.17
C ASP A 91 2.23 5.23 13.12
N PHE A 92 2.29 5.96 12.01
CA PHE A 92 3.36 5.87 11.03
C PHE A 92 4.74 6.19 11.63
N ARG A 93 4.86 7.28 12.40
CA ARG A 93 6.10 7.59 13.11
C ARG A 93 6.48 6.50 14.09
N ARG A 94 5.52 6.03 14.88
CA ARG A 94 5.76 5.04 15.93
C ARG A 94 6.15 3.67 15.40
N TRP A 95 5.52 3.21 14.34
CA TRP A 95 5.61 1.81 13.88
C TRP A 95 6.29 1.62 12.53
N ARG A 96 6.36 2.68 11.71
CA ARG A 96 7.05 2.69 10.40
C ARG A 96 8.28 3.60 10.40
N GLY A 97 8.57 4.28 11.52
CA GLY A 97 9.75 5.14 11.68
C GLY A 97 9.75 6.41 10.83
N THR A 98 8.67 6.70 10.10
CA THR A 98 8.61 7.87 9.22
C THR A 98 7.22 8.51 9.22
N PRO A 99 7.11 9.83 9.01
CA PRO A 99 5.81 10.51 8.88
C PRO A 99 4.99 9.95 7.72
N ALA A 100 3.66 9.91 7.85
CA ALA A 100 2.74 9.38 6.85
C ALA A 100 2.85 10.13 5.52
N LEU A 101 2.92 11.47 5.58
CA LEU A 101 3.06 12.32 4.39
C LEU A 101 4.37 12.02 3.64
N ALA A 102 5.48 11.91 4.37
CA ALA A 102 6.79 11.60 3.78
C ALA A 102 6.80 10.19 3.17
N ALA A 103 6.18 9.21 3.84
CA ALA A 103 6.05 7.86 3.32
C ALA A 103 5.24 7.82 2.01
N TRP A 104 4.13 8.56 1.94
CA TRP A 104 3.27 8.61 0.76
C TRP A 104 3.98 9.27 -0.44
N PHE A 105 4.70 10.38 -0.22
CA PHE A 105 5.46 11.02 -1.30
C PHE A 105 6.55 10.11 -1.86
N ARG A 106 7.32 9.42 -1.00
CA ARG A 106 8.34 8.46 -1.47
C ARG A 106 7.76 7.35 -2.33
N MET A 107 6.53 6.93 -2.05
CA MET A 107 5.85 5.87 -2.79
C MET A 107 5.38 6.31 -4.20
N GLY A 108 5.17 7.61 -4.41
CA GLY A 108 4.94 8.16 -5.75
C GLY A 108 6.24 8.40 -6.52
N SER A 109 7.33 8.76 -5.84
CA SER A 109 8.65 8.92 -6.48
C SER A 109 9.13 7.63 -7.14
N SER A 110 8.86 6.45 -6.55
CA SER A 110 9.21 5.17 -7.17
C SER A 110 8.44 4.84 -8.45
N ARG A 111 7.29 5.50 -8.71
CA ARG A 111 6.53 5.33 -9.96
C ARG A 111 7.03 6.23 -11.08
N GLY A 112 7.60 7.38 -10.75
CA GLY A 112 8.19 8.31 -11.72
C GLY A 112 9.56 7.88 -12.23
N THR A 113 10.27 7.05 -11.45
CA THR A 113 11.57 6.49 -11.83
C THR A 113 11.40 5.12 -12.51
N ALA A 114 10.73 5.09 -13.65
CA ALA A 114 11.02 4.02 -14.61
C ALA A 114 12.51 4.17 -14.97
N PRO A 115 13.33 3.10 -14.91
CA PRO A 115 14.72 3.21 -15.31
C PRO A 115 14.75 3.76 -16.75
N ALA A 116 15.53 4.82 -16.95
CA ALA A 116 15.80 5.30 -18.30
C ALA A 116 16.27 4.11 -19.14
N PRO A 117 15.77 3.95 -20.39
CA PRO A 117 16.31 2.91 -21.27
C PRO A 117 17.84 3.08 -21.29
N PRO A 118 18.61 1.97 -21.28
CA PRO A 118 20.06 2.06 -21.32
C PRO A 118 20.45 2.94 -22.51
N ALA A 119 21.23 4.00 -22.21
CA ALA A 119 21.79 4.90 -23.20
C ALA A 119 22.66 4.06 -24.15
N GLY A 120 22.10 3.68 -25.30
CA GLY A 120 22.73 2.73 -26.22
C GLY A 120 21.78 2.00 -27.16
N ALA A 121 20.46 2.12 -27.03
CA ALA A 121 19.54 1.71 -28.10
C ALA A 121 19.52 2.78 -29.19
N GLU A 122 20.53 2.76 -30.06
CA GLU A 122 20.55 3.58 -31.27
C GLU A 122 19.35 3.21 -32.16
N PRO A 123 18.65 4.20 -32.75
CA PRO A 123 17.71 3.93 -33.81
C PRO A 123 18.51 3.63 -35.07
N ASP A 124 18.65 2.34 -35.40
CA ASP A 124 19.23 1.92 -36.67
C ASP A 124 18.30 2.37 -37.81
N ALA A 125 18.60 3.55 -38.33
CA ALA A 125 18.03 4.12 -39.53
C ALA A 125 18.69 3.45 -40.74
N GLU A 126 18.35 2.19 -41.02
CA GLU A 126 18.77 1.57 -42.28
C GLU A 126 17.71 1.83 -43.35
N GLY A 127 17.88 2.96 -44.03
CA GLY A 127 17.25 3.23 -45.31
C GLY A 127 17.68 2.15 -46.32
N ARG A 128 16.81 1.18 -46.57
CA ARG A 128 16.92 0.29 -47.74
C ARG A 128 16.54 1.08 -49.00
N PRO A 129 17.44 1.32 -49.97
CA PRO A 129 16.99 1.70 -51.29
C PRO A 129 16.29 0.50 -51.95
N ALA A 130 15.11 0.75 -52.52
CA ALA A 130 14.39 -0.20 -53.35
C ALA A 130 15.25 -0.58 -54.57
N VAL A 131 15.58 -1.87 -54.68
CA VAL A 131 16.28 -2.42 -55.85
C VAL A 131 15.27 -2.45 -57.02
N PRO A 132 15.57 -1.82 -58.18
CA PRO A 132 14.71 -1.93 -59.34
C PRO A 132 14.87 -3.32 -59.96
N ILE A 133 13.79 -4.10 -60.02
CA ILE A 133 13.75 -5.34 -60.78
C ILE A 133 13.74 -4.99 -62.26
N ARG A 134 14.88 -5.17 -62.93
CA ARG A 134 15.02 -5.06 -64.39
C ARG A 134 15.11 -6.46 -64.98
N GLY A 135 14.15 -6.77 -65.85
CA GLY A 135 14.29 -7.67 -67.00
C GLY A 135 14.61 -9.13 -66.71
N LEU A 136 13.60 -9.99 -66.76
CA LEU A 136 13.79 -11.34 -67.27
C LEU A 136 12.84 -11.55 -68.44
N GLU A 137 13.48 -11.99 -69.51
CA GLU A 137 13.03 -11.93 -70.88
C GLU A 137 11.91 -12.95 -71.11
N THR A 138 11.00 -12.58 -72.00
CA THR A 138 10.03 -13.48 -72.60
C THR A 138 10.79 -14.52 -73.43
N PRO A 139 10.30 -15.78 -73.46
CA PRO A 139 10.20 -16.43 -74.75
C PRO A 139 8.75 -16.83 -75.05
N LEU A 140 8.36 -16.46 -76.26
CA LEU A 140 7.18 -16.90 -76.98
C LEU A 140 7.21 -18.42 -77.18
N HIS A 141 6.09 -19.09 -76.89
CA HIS A 141 5.66 -20.29 -77.61
C HIS A 141 4.13 -20.27 -77.73
N GLY A 142 3.65 -20.29 -78.98
CA GLY A 142 2.24 -20.32 -79.35
C GLY A 142 1.98 -19.52 -80.60
#